data_AF-A0A3B8M4N0-F1
#
_entry.id   AF-A0A3B8M4N0-F1
#
_cell.length_a   1.000
_cell.length_b   1.000
_cell.length_c   1.000
_cell.angle_alpha   90.00
_cell.angle_beta   90.00
_cell.angle_gamma   90.00
#
_symmetry.space_group_name_H-M   'P 1'
#
loop_
_entity.id
_entity.type
_entity.pdbx_description
1 polymer ?
#
loop_
_entity_poly.entity_id
_entity_poly.type
_entity_poly.pdbx_seq_one_letter_code
_entity_poly.pdbx_strand_id
1 'polypeptide(L)'
;MTAIPYIALIASALALLLAYYFAQTVLKADEGTDLMKEIGQAIREGAMAFLRREYQWVSAFVAVMFILLLVLPIDGRPSASFAYLMGAVLSSIAGFIGMRIATAANTRTANAAREGAAKALPLAFKGGAVMGFSV
;
A
#
# COMPACT_ATOMS: atom_id res chain seq x y z
N MET A 1 21.75 14.07 -19.42
CA MET A 1 20.85 12.89 -19.36
C MET A 1 21.27 11.87 -18.30
N THR A 2 22.53 11.81 -17.85
CA THR A 2 23.03 10.84 -16.86
C THR A 2 22.56 11.08 -15.42
N ALA A 3 22.17 12.31 -15.04
CA ALA A 3 21.73 12.64 -13.68
C ALA A 3 20.28 12.22 -13.36
N ILE A 4 19.43 12.09 -14.38
CA ILE A 4 18.00 11.81 -14.27
C ILE A 4 17.70 10.52 -13.46
N PRO A 5 18.33 9.36 -13.72
CA PRO A 5 18.03 8.15 -12.95
C PRO A 5 18.41 8.26 -11.46
N TYR A 6 19.47 9.01 -11.13
CA TYR A 6 19.86 9.24 -9.73
C TYR A 6 18.84 10.14 -9.01
N ILE A 7 18.36 11.18 -9.68
CA ILE A 7 17.31 12.06 -9.12
C ILE A 7 16.02 11.27 -8.91
N ALA A 8 15.64 10.41 -9.87
CA ALA A 8 14.46 9.56 -9.74
C ALA A 8 14.58 8.61 -8.54
N LEU A 9 15.72 7.94 -8.36
CA LEU A 9 15.96 7.06 -7.21
C LEU A 9 15.87 7.81 -5.88
N ILE A 10 16.47 9.00 -5.79
CA ILE A 10 16.41 9.83 -4.59
C ILE A 10 14.96 10.27 -4.31
N ALA A 11 14.22 10.69 -5.33
CA ALA A 11 12.83 11.09 -5.19
C ALA A 11 11.93 9.94 -4.72
N SER A 12 12.09 8.73 -5.28
CA SER A 12 11.37 7.54 -4.85
C SER A 12 11.69 7.16 -3.39
N ALA A 13 12.97 7.26 -2.99
CA ALA A 13 13.36 7.00 -1.60
C ALA A 13 12.72 8.02 -0.64
N LEU A 14 12.71 9.31 -1.00
CA LEU A 14 12.06 10.36 -0.21
C LEU A 14 10.54 10.16 -0.13
N ALA A 15 9.89 9.72 -1.20
CA ALA A 15 8.47 9.40 -1.20
C ALA A 15 8.14 8.28 -0.20
N LEU A 16 8.92 7.19 -0.18
CA LEU A 16 8.74 6.10 0.78
C LEU A 16 8.99 6.54 2.23
N LEU A 17 9.97 7.42 2.47
CA LEU A 17 10.19 8.02 3.79
C LEU A 17 8.99 8.87 4.24
N LEU A 18 8.39 9.62 3.32
CA LEU A 18 7.19 10.42 3.60
C LEU A 18 5.98 9.52 3.88
N ALA A 19 5.79 8.45 3.10
CA ALA A 19 4.79 7.42 3.35
C ALA A 19 4.95 6.82 4.76
N TYR A 20 6.18 6.49 5.15
CA TYR A 20 6.48 5.98 6.49
C TYR A 20 6.15 7.01 7.58
N TYR A 21 6.52 8.27 7.39
CA TYR A 21 6.21 9.35 8.33
C TYR A 21 4.69 9.55 8.52
N PHE A 22 3.92 9.56 7.43
CA PHE A 22 2.46 9.66 7.51
C PHE A 22 1.84 8.42 8.14
N ALA A 23 2.33 7.22 7.84
CA ALA A 23 1.87 5.98 8.46
C ALA A 23 2.06 6.02 9.98
N GLN A 24 3.24 6.44 10.45
CA GLN A 24 3.53 6.62 11.87
C GLN A 24 2.60 7.65 12.52
N THR A 25 2.32 8.76 11.82
CA THR A 25 1.41 9.79 12.33
C THR A 25 -0.02 9.25 12.51
N VAL A 26 -0.49 8.46 11.54
CA VAL A 26 -1.80 7.79 11.64
C VAL A 26 -1.79 6.79 12.79
N LEU A 27 -0.82 5.87 12.85
CA LEU A 27 -0.80 4.81 13.85
C LEU A 27 -0.71 5.32 15.30
N LYS A 28 -0.08 6.47 15.51
CA LYS A 28 -0.01 7.15 16.82
C LYS A 28 -1.31 7.84 17.24
N ALA A 29 -2.24 8.10 16.32
CA ALA A 29 -3.53 8.67 16.68
C ALA A 29 -4.39 7.64 17.45
N ASP A 30 -5.22 8.15 18.34
CA ASP A 30 -6.08 7.33 19.21
C ASP A 30 -7.19 6.65 18.39
N GLU A 31 -7.30 5.33 18.57
CA GLU A 31 -8.35 4.50 17.95
C GLU A 31 -9.74 4.75 18.56
N GLY A 32 -9.81 5.43 19.71
CA GLY A 32 -11.04 5.84 20.36
C GLY A 32 -11.57 4.83 21.35
N THR A 33 -12.89 4.66 21.37
CA THR A 33 -13.60 3.82 22.34
C THR A 33 -13.36 2.32 22.09
N ASP A 34 -13.67 1.48 23.06
CA ASP A 34 -13.52 0.03 22.92
C ASP A 34 -14.41 -0.54 21.82
N LEU A 35 -15.62 0.01 21.65
CA LEU A 35 -16.50 -0.34 20.53
C LEU A 35 -15.87 0.03 19.17
N MET A 36 -15.20 1.18 19.06
CA MET A 36 -14.51 1.56 17.82
C MET A 36 -13.37 0.60 17.51
N LYS A 37 -12.59 0.19 18.53
CA LYS A 37 -11.49 -0.78 18.38
C LYS A 37 -12.00 -2.15 17.95
N GLU A 38 -13.09 -2.63 18.55
CA GLU A 38 -13.71 -3.92 18.21
C GLU A 38 -14.16 -3.95 16.74
N ILE A 39 -14.90 -2.94 16.30
CA ILE A 39 -15.36 -2.81 14.91
C ILE A 39 -14.15 -2.69 13.95
N GLY A 40 -13.16 -1.86 14.31
CA GLY A 40 -11.95 -1.69 13.51
C GLY A 40 -11.16 -2.99 13.35
N GLN A 41 -11.09 -3.79 14.41
CA GLN A 41 -10.44 -5.10 14.37
C GLN A 41 -11.18 -6.06 13.44
N ALA A 42 -12.51 -6.15 13.53
CA ALA A 42 -13.32 -6.98 12.63
C ALA A 42 -13.13 -6.59 11.15
N ILE A 43 -13.12 -5.29 10.85
CA ILE A 43 -12.85 -4.78 9.48
C ILE A 43 -11.44 -5.18 9.04
N ARG A 44 -10.43 -4.95 9.88
CA ARG A 44 -9.03 -5.26 9.56
C ARG A 44 -8.85 -6.76 9.31
N GLU A 45 -9.44 -7.62 10.13
CA GLU A 45 -9.37 -9.07 9.96
C GLU A 45 -10.02 -9.51 8.63
N GLY A 46 -11.22 -9.01 8.33
CA GLY A 46 -11.91 -9.29 7.06
C GLY A 46 -11.12 -8.82 5.84
N ALA A 47 -10.57 -7.60 5.89
CA ALA A 47 -9.75 -7.03 4.82
C ALA A 47 -8.46 -7.85 4.59
N MET A 48 -7.77 -8.24 5.67
CA MET A 48 -6.56 -9.07 5.56
C MET A 48 -6.88 -10.48 5.06
N ALA A 49 -8.03 -11.05 5.42
CA ALA A 49 -8.49 -12.34 4.91
C ALA A 49 -8.78 -12.26 3.40
N PHE A 50 -9.46 -11.20 2.96
CA PHE A 50 -9.72 -10.94 1.54
C PHE A 50 -8.42 -10.80 0.75
N LEU A 51 -7.49 -9.95 1.18
CA LEU A 51 -6.20 -9.76 0.50
C LEU A 51 -5.39 -11.04 0.38
N ARG A 52 -5.37 -11.86 1.43
CA ARG A 52 -4.67 -13.14 1.39
C ARG A 52 -5.26 -14.05 0.32
N ARG A 53 -6.59 -14.11 0.21
CA ARG A 53 -7.27 -14.91 -0.82
C ARG A 53 -7.04 -14.36 -2.21
N GLU A 54 -7.15 -13.05 -2.39
CA GLU A 54 -6.88 -12.38 -3.66
C GLU A 54 -5.43 -12.64 -4.12
N TYR A 55 -4.45 -12.41 -3.25
CA TYR A 55 -3.03 -12.56 -3.59
C TYR A 55 -2.64 -14.01 -3.87
N GLN A 56 -3.30 -14.99 -3.25
CA GLN A 56 -3.11 -16.40 -3.60
C GLN A 56 -3.44 -16.68 -5.07
N TRP A 57 -4.59 -16.19 -5.55
CA TRP A 57 -5.00 -16.40 -6.94
C TRP A 57 -4.19 -15.53 -7.91
N VAL A 58 -3.95 -14.27 -7.57
CA VAL A 58 -3.15 -13.35 -8.39
C VAL A 58 -1.72 -13.84 -8.53
N SER A 59 -1.09 -14.36 -7.47
CA SER A 59 0.27 -14.90 -7.55
C SER A 59 0.39 -16.10 -8.49
N ALA A 60 -0.63 -16.96 -8.55
CA ALA A 60 -0.68 -18.06 -9.53
C ALA A 60 -0.73 -17.51 -10.96
N PHE A 61 -1.57 -16.50 -11.22
CA PHE A 61 -1.63 -15.83 -12.53
C PHE A 61 -0.29 -15.18 -12.90
N VAL A 62 0.34 -14.44 -11.97
CA VAL A 62 1.65 -13.81 -12.16
C VAL A 62 2.72 -14.85 -12.47
N ALA A 63 2.73 -16.00 -11.81
CA ALA A 63 3.67 -17.07 -12.08
C ALA A 63 3.50 -17.66 -13.49
N VAL A 64 2.26 -17.91 -13.92
CA VAL A 64 1.96 -18.41 -15.27
C VAL A 64 2.39 -17.40 -16.33
N MET A 65 2.08 -16.11 -16.15
CA MET A 65 2.49 -15.05 -17.06
C MET A 65 4.00 -14.87 -17.11
N PHE A 66 4.68 -14.95 -15.96
CA PHE A 66 6.14 -14.90 -15.92
C PHE A 66 6.77 -16.02 -16.75
N ILE A 67 6.30 -17.27 -16.59
CA ILE A 67 6.79 -18.41 -17.38
C ILE A 67 6.49 -18.21 -18.87
N LEU A 68 5.29 -17.77 -19.22
CA LEU A 68 4.91 -17.54 -20.61
C LEU A 68 5.81 -16.49 -21.28
N LEU A 69 6.06 -15.36 -20.61
CA LEU A 69 6.95 -14.31 -21.12
C LEU A 69 8.42 -14.77 -21.19
N LEU A 70 8.83 -15.67 -20.30
CA LEU A 70 10.18 -16.24 -20.31
C LEU A 70 10.39 -17.20 -21.49
N VAL A 71 9.39 -18.01 -21.83
CA VAL A 71 9.46 -19.01 -22.91
C VAL A 71 9.14 -18.41 -24.28
N LEU A 72 8.25 -17.41 -24.34
CA LEU A 72 7.84 -16.71 -25.56
C LEU A 72 8.21 -15.21 -25.50
N PRO A 73 9.50 -14.86 -25.46
CA PRO A 73 9.93 -13.46 -25.37
C PRO A 73 9.66 -12.70 -26.67
N ILE A 74 8.99 -11.55 -26.57
CA ILE A 74 8.63 -10.68 -27.71
C ILE A 74 9.90 -10.17 -28.42
N ASP A 75 10.90 -9.72 -27.65
CA ASP A 75 12.15 -9.14 -28.16
C ASP A 75 13.33 -10.13 -28.13
N GLY A 76 13.06 -11.43 -27.90
CA GLY A 76 14.09 -12.46 -27.74
C GLY A 76 14.91 -12.38 -26.45
N ARG A 77 14.62 -11.43 -25.55
CA ARG A 77 15.35 -11.18 -24.30
C ARG A 77 14.48 -11.50 -23.07
N PRO A 78 15.04 -12.16 -22.03
CA PRO A 78 14.28 -12.49 -20.82
C PRO A 78 14.03 -11.30 -19.89
N SER A 79 14.59 -10.11 -20.21
CA SER A 79 14.50 -8.91 -19.37
C SER A 79 13.06 -8.45 -19.12
N ALA A 80 12.16 -8.63 -20.09
CA ALA A 80 10.75 -8.26 -19.94
C ALA A 80 10.05 -9.08 -18.85
N SER A 81 10.34 -10.38 -18.76
CA SER A 81 9.76 -11.27 -17.74
C SER A 81 10.21 -10.87 -16.33
N PHE A 82 11.48 -10.55 -16.15
CA PHE A 82 12.00 -10.07 -14.86
C PHE A 82 11.45 -8.70 -14.47
N ALA A 83 11.32 -7.78 -15.43
CA ALA A 83 10.68 -6.49 -15.19
C ALA A 83 9.20 -6.64 -14.79
N TYR A 84 8.46 -7.53 -15.46
CA TYR A 84 7.09 -7.88 -15.11
C TYR A 84 6.97 -8.42 -13.68
N LEU A 85 7.80 -9.39 -13.32
CA LEU A 85 7.80 -9.98 -11.98
C LEU A 85 8.11 -8.94 -10.90
N MET A 86 9.12 -8.09 -11.15
CA MET A 86 9.48 -7.01 -10.23
C MET A 86 8.33 -6.01 -10.05
N GLY A 87 7.68 -5.59 -11.14
CA GLY A 87 6.51 -4.72 -11.10
C GLY A 87 5.33 -5.32 -10.32
N ALA A 88 5.04 -6.61 -10.55
CA ALA A 88 3.97 -7.32 -9.84
C ALA A 88 4.23 -7.40 -8.32
N VAL A 89 5.48 -7.68 -7.92
CA VAL A 89 5.88 -7.72 -6.50
C VAL A 89 5.75 -6.33 -5.87
N LEU A 90 6.29 -5.29 -6.51
CA LEU A 90 6.22 -3.91 -5.99
C LEU A 90 4.76 -3.43 -5.86
N SER A 91 3.91 -3.71 -6.86
CA SER A 91 2.49 -3.37 -6.83
C SER A 91 1.76 -4.09 -5.69
N SER A 92 2.05 -5.38 -5.46
CA SER A 92 1.47 -6.15 -4.36
C SER A 92 1.89 -5.61 -2.99
N ILE A 93 3.14 -5.16 -2.84
CA ILE A 93 3.63 -4.53 -1.61
C ILE A 93 2.89 -3.21 -1.36
N ALA A 94 2.76 -2.36 -2.38
CA ALA A 94 2.05 -1.08 -2.27
C ALA A 94 0.58 -1.28 -1.87
N GLY A 95 -0.12 -2.23 -2.50
CA GLY A 95 -1.50 -2.58 -2.16
C GLY A 95 -1.66 -3.07 -0.72
N PHE A 96 -0.75 -3.93 -0.26
CA PHE A 96 -0.74 -4.43 1.12
C PHE A 96 -0.53 -3.31 2.14
N ILE A 97 0.45 -2.43 1.93
CA ILE A 97 0.73 -1.28 2.79
C ILE A 97 -0.49 -0.36 2.84
N GLY A 98 -1.06 -0.03 1.68
CA GLY A 98 -2.24 0.81 1.55
C GLY A 98 -3.45 0.27 2.31
N MET A 99 -3.74 -1.03 2.18
CA MET A 99 -4.88 -1.60 2.91
C MET A 99 -4.65 -1.63 4.43
N ARG A 100 -3.42 -1.94 4.88
CA ARG A 100 -3.09 -1.94 6.29
C ARG A 100 -3.29 -0.58 6.94
N ILE A 101 -2.86 0.49 6.27
CA ILE A 101 -2.99 1.84 6.82
C ILE A 101 -4.40 2.39 6.69
N ALA A 102 -5.11 2.09 5.59
CA ALA A 102 -6.50 2.50 5.41
C ALA A 102 -7.40 1.90 6.50
N THR A 103 -7.27 0.59 6.75
CA THR A 103 -8.05 -0.08 7.81
C THR A 103 -7.71 0.45 9.20
N ALA A 104 -6.46 0.83 9.46
CA ALA A 104 -6.05 1.47 10.71
C ALA A 104 -6.52 2.93 10.85
N ALA A 105 -6.58 3.68 9.75
CA ALA A 105 -6.96 5.09 9.75
C ALA A 105 -8.45 5.29 10.04
N ASN A 106 -9.32 4.37 9.62
CA ASN A 106 -10.78 4.52 9.71
C ASN A 106 -11.29 4.84 11.13
N THR A 107 -10.92 4.02 12.12
CA THR A 107 -11.36 4.21 13.52
C THR A 107 -10.77 5.47 14.13
N ARG A 108 -9.51 5.75 13.84
CA ARG A 108 -8.80 6.94 14.34
C ARG A 108 -9.39 8.23 13.76
N THR A 109 -9.73 8.24 12.48
CA THR A 109 -10.45 9.35 11.84
C THR A 109 -11.84 9.53 12.42
N ALA A 110 -12.58 8.44 12.67
CA ALA A 110 -13.88 8.50 13.32
C ALA A 110 -13.79 9.07 14.75
N ASN A 111 -12.77 8.67 15.51
CA ASN A 111 -12.51 9.22 16.84
C ASN A 111 -12.16 10.71 16.77
N ALA A 112 -11.25 11.11 15.87
CA ALA A 112 -10.89 12.52 15.66
C ALA A 112 -12.07 13.38 15.21
N ALA A 113 -13.05 12.81 14.50
CA ALA A 113 -14.26 13.51 14.08
C ALA A 113 -15.17 13.92 15.24
N ARG A 114 -15.04 13.27 16.41
CA ARG A 114 -15.74 13.69 17.65
C ARG A 114 -15.32 15.09 18.11
N GLU A 115 -14.12 15.52 17.74
CA GLU A 115 -13.59 16.86 18.01
C GLU A 115 -13.72 17.80 16.81
N GLY A 116 -14.40 17.35 15.74
CA GLY A 116 -14.72 18.14 14.55
C GLY A 116 -13.93 17.77 13.29
N ALA A 117 -14.48 18.15 12.14
CA ALA A 117 -13.93 17.85 10.82
C ALA A 117 -12.49 18.40 10.62
N ALA A 118 -12.17 19.52 11.26
CA ALA A 118 -10.85 20.13 11.20
C ALA A 118 -9.74 19.22 11.75
N LYS A 119 -10.05 18.32 12.70
CA LYS A 119 -9.10 17.32 13.22
C LYS A 119 -9.15 16.00 12.46
N ALA A 120 -10.34 15.60 11.99
CA ALA A 120 -10.51 14.35 11.24
C ALA A 120 -9.89 14.38 9.83
N LEU A 121 -10.09 15.46 9.08
CA LEU A 121 -9.69 15.53 7.67
C LEU A 121 -8.17 15.41 7.48
N PRO A 122 -7.31 16.10 8.25
CA PRO A 122 -5.85 15.92 8.14
C PRO A 122 -5.41 14.49 8.43
N LEU A 123 -6.07 13.80 9.37
CA LEU A 123 -5.75 12.42 9.72
C LEU A 123 -6.17 11.45 8.61
N ALA A 124 -7.38 11.63 8.06
CA ALA A 124 -7.86 10.87 6.90
C ALA A 124 -6.96 11.07 5.68
N PHE A 125 -6.57 12.32 5.41
CA PHE A 125 -5.71 12.66 4.29
C PHE A 125 -4.32 12.04 4.43
N LYS A 126 -3.73 12.05 5.64
CA LYS A 126 -2.47 11.34 5.91
C LYS A 126 -2.61 9.84 5.68
N GLY A 127 -3.73 9.23 6.07
CA GLY A 127 -4.03 7.83 5.76
C GLY A 127 -4.02 7.54 4.26
N GLY A 128 -4.69 8.37 3.46
CA GLY A 128 -4.70 8.25 1.99
C GLY A 128 -3.34 8.56 1.36
N ALA A 129 -2.59 9.52 1.91
CA ALA A 129 -1.27 9.90 1.41
C ALA A 129 -0.28 8.74 1.49
N VAL A 130 -0.36 7.87 2.50
CA VAL A 130 0.50 6.68 2.58
C VAL A 130 0.31 5.77 1.37
N MET A 131 -0.92 5.54 0.93
CA MET A 131 -1.18 4.79 -0.31
C MET A 131 -0.59 5.53 -1.51
N GLY A 132 -0.85 6.84 -1.62
CA GLY A 132 -0.38 7.65 -2.75
C GLY A 132 1.14 7.73 -2.89
N PHE A 133 1.89 7.78 -1.79
CA PHE A 133 3.36 7.82 -1.80
C PHE A 133 4.02 6.43 -1.87
N SER A 134 3.25 5.36 -1.70
CA SER A 134 3.74 3.98 -1.84
C SER A 134 3.60 3.43 -3.27
N VAL A 135 2.85 4.12 -4.14
CA VAL A 135 2.59 3.78 -5.55
C VAL A 135 3.48 4.63 -6.45
#